data_AF-A0A176XF38-F1
#
_entry.id   AF-A0A176XF38-F1
#
_cell.length_a   1.000
_cell.length_b   1.000
_cell.length_c   1.000
_cell.angle_alpha   90.00
_cell.angle_beta   90.00
_cell.angle_gamma   90.00
#
_symmetry.space_group_name_H-M   'P 1'
#
loop_
_entity.id
_entity.type
_entity.pdbx_description
1 polymer ?
#
loop_
_entity_poly.entity_id
_entity_poly.type
_entity_poly.pdbx_seq_one_letter_code
_entity_poly.pdbx_strand_id
1 'polypeptide(L)'
;MEASKDISRLIEIMEALRQPETGCPWDIVQTFETIKPYTIEEAYEVADAIERNDMDDLCEELGDLLLQVVFHARIAEERGEFAFGDVVKAVTSKMIRRHPHVFAVSDADTADRVKLQWDVIKAEEKRERAERRARRGITEDFNAGFLGGVQRSQPALTEALKLQEQAARVGFDWSDPAPILDKIEEEIAELREALAQGRPEQVSDELGDLIFALVNIGRHVKADPEDALRGTNTKFRRRFNHIETSLSDNGETLQGASLERMEELWQAAKRIERSLDSLSL
;
A
#
# COMPACT_ATOMS: atom_id res chain seq x y z
N MET A 1 8.49 30.11 16.41
CA MET A 1 7.26 29.38 16.02
C MET A 1 6.89 28.44 17.15
N GLU A 2 5.61 28.26 17.44
CA GLU A 2 5.09 27.30 18.44
C GLU A 2 4.20 26.25 17.74
N ALA A 3 4.05 25.06 18.33
CA ALA A 3 3.15 24.04 17.81
C ALA A 3 1.68 24.49 17.86
N SER A 4 0.85 24.04 16.92
CA SER A 4 -0.57 24.42 16.82
C SER A 4 -1.41 23.27 16.26
N LYS A 5 -2.72 23.28 16.57
CA LYS A 5 -3.72 22.38 15.97
C LYS A 5 -4.23 22.88 14.60
N ASP A 6 -3.84 24.08 14.19
CA ASP A 6 -4.23 24.67 12.91
C ASP A 6 -3.28 24.20 11.79
N ILE A 7 -3.86 23.68 10.71
CA ILE A 7 -3.12 23.22 9.53
C ILE A 7 -2.22 24.32 8.93
N SER A 8 -2.62 25.59 9.08
CA SER A 8 -1.85 26.74 8.60
C SER A 8 -0.45 26.76 9.23
N ARG A 9 -0.29 26.32 10.48
CA ARG A 9 1.02 26.24 11.14
C ARG A 9 1.93 25.21 10.48
N LEU A 10 1.40 24.06 10.05
CA LEU A 10 2.20 23.05 9.34
C LEU A 10 2.67 23.57 7.98
N ILE A 11 1.80 24.30 7.27
CA ILE A 11 2.13 24.94 5.99
C ILE A 11 3.22 26.01 6.18
N GLU A 12 3.08 26.88 7.20
CA GLU A 12 4.09 27.88 7.57
C GLU A 12 5.45 27.24 7.91
N ILE A 13 5.44 26.12 8.65
CA ILE A 13 6.66 25.38 8.99
C ILE A 13 7.33 24.85 7.72
N MET A 14 6.58 24.20 6.82
CA MET A 14 7.14 23.66 5.58
C MET A 14 7.71 24.76 4.67
N GLU A 15 7.02 25.90 4.58
CA GLU A 15 7.53 27.06 3.86
C GLU A 15 8.85 27.56 4.45
N ALA A 16 8.95 27.65 5.78
CA ALA A 16 10.19 28.05 6.44
C ALA A 16 11.32 27.03 6.23
N LEU A 17 11.03 25.73 6.31
CA LEU A 17 11.99 24.65 6.10
C LEU A 17 12.56 24.64 4.68
N ARG A 18 11.74 24.95 3.68
CA ARG A 18 12.17 24.97 2.26
C ARG A 18 12.57 26.35 1.75
N GLN A 19 12.66 27.35 2.63
CA GLN A 19 13.09 28.69 2.22
C GLN A 19 14.56 28.66 1.74
N PRO A 20 14.90 29.15 0.52
CA PRO A 20 16.22 28.91 -0.08
C PRO A 20 17.45 29.42 0.68
N GLU A 21 17.32 30.48 1.47
CA GLU A 21 18.42 31.16 2.18
C GLU A 21 18.53 30.76 3.65
N THR A 22 17.41 30.43 4.29
CA THR A 22 17.28 30.27 5.74
C THR A 22 16.74 28.92 6.16
N GLY A 23 16.22 28.14 5.20
CA GLY A 23 15.63 26.83 5.43
C GLY A 23 16.66 25.75 5.72
N CYS A 24 16.14 24.55 5.96
CA CYS A 24 16.93 23.36 6.18
C CYS A 24 17.56 22.89 4.85
N PRO A 25 18.89 22.73 4.77
CA PRO A 25 19.55 22.28 3.55
C PRO A 25 19.04 20.93 3.03
N TRP A 26 18.64 20.02 3.93
CA TRP A 26 18.08 18.73 3.55
C TRP A 26 16.70 18.91 2.91
N ASP A 27 15.81 19.70 3.53
CA ASP A 27 14.46 19.90 3.02
C ASP A 27 14.49 20.61 1.66
N ILE A 28 15.32 21.64 1.49
CA ILE A 28 15.43 22.43 0.26
C ILE A 28 15.74 21.56 -0.96
N VAL A 29 16.65 20.58 -0.84
CA VAL A 29 17.11 19.77 -1.98
C VAL A 29 16.13 18.67 -2.40
N GLN A 30 15.08 18.41 -1.60
CA GLN A 30 14.14 17.34 -1.89
C GLN A 30 13.28 17.66 -3.13
N THR A 31 12.92 16.61 -3.86
CA THR A 31 12.04 16.62 -5.03
C THR A 31 10.87 15.67 -4.84
N PHE A 32 9.90 15.68 -5.75
CA PHE A 32 8.79 14.71 -5.74
C PHE A 32 9.32 13.26 -5.71
N GLU A 33 10.38 12.98 -6.44
CA GLU A 33 11.00 11.66 -6.56
C GLU A 33 11.69 11.21 -5.27
N THR A 34 12.35 12.13 -4.56
CA THR A 34 13.04 11.81 -3.30
C THR A 34 12.07 11.68 -2.14
N ILE A 35 10.95 12.43 -2.14
CA ILE A 35 9.92 12.34 -1.09
C ILE A 35 8.95 11.16 -1.30
N LYS A 36 8.74 10.73 -2.55
CA LYS A 36 7.86 9.59 -2.88
C LYS A 36 8.03 8.36 -1.99
N PRO A 37 9.24 7.82 -1.74
CA PRO A 37 9.40 6.63 -0.88
C PRO A 37 8.88 6.86 0.54
N TYR A 38 9.17 8.02 1.16
CA TYR A 38 8.68 8.35 2.50
C TYR A 38 7.15 8.41 2.55
N THR A 39 6.50 8.93 1.50
CA THR A 39 5.02 8.90 1.41
C THR A 39 4.43 7.50 1.46
N ILE A 40 5.15 6.50 0.94
CA ILE A 40 4.72 5.10 0.99
C ILE A 40 5.00 4.50 2.37
N GLU A 41 6.15 4.83 2.95
CA GLU A 41 6.57 4.42 4.29
C GLU A 41 5.57 4.86 5.35
N GLU A 42 5.22 6.16 5.43
CA GLU A 42 4.26 6.65 6.45
C GLU A 42 2.87 6.01 6.30
N ALA A 43 2.46 5.68 5.06
CA ALA A 43 1.19 4.99 4.84
C ALA A 43 1.19 3.57 5.42
N TYR A 44 2.37 2.92 5.48
CA TYR A 44 2.52 1.63 6.14
C TYR A 44 2.66 1.74 7.65
N GLU A 45 3.33 2.77 8.16
CA GLU A 45 3.40 3.00 9.62
C GLU A 45 2.00 3.31 10.19
N VAL A 46 1.17 4.08 9.47
CA VAL A 46 -0.26 4.23 9.81
C VAL A 46 -0.98 2.88 9.86
N ALA A 47 -0.72 1.98 8.91
CA ALA A 47 -1.34 0.66 8.89
C ALA A 47 -0.86 -0.19 10.07
N ASP A 48 0.43 -0.16 10.40
CA ASP A 48 1.02 -0.89 11.54
C ASP A 48 0.45 -0.38 12.89
N ALA A 49 0.33 0.94 13.07
CA ALA A 49 -0.26 1.52 14.27
C ALA A 49 -1.73 1.09 14.46
N ILE A 50 -2.51 0.99 13.38
CA ILE A 50 -3.87 0.42 13.41
C ILE A 50 -3.85 -1.05 13.83
N GLU A 51 -2.96 -1.86 13.24
CA GLU A 51 -2.83 -3.29 13.58
C GLU A 51 -2.45 -3.51 15.05
N ARG A 52 -1.60 -2.65 15.60
CA ARG A 52 -1.22 -2.65 17.03
C ARG A 52 -2.28 -2.07 17.96
N ASN A 53 -3.32 -1.43 17.41
CA ASN A 53 -4.34 -0.69 18.16
C ASN A 53 -3.70 0.38 19.07
N ASP A 54 -2.65 1.04 18.58
CA ASP A 54 -1.91 2.08 19.29
C ASP A 54 -2.39 3.46 18.83
N MET A 55 -3.19 4.13 19.66
CA MET A 55 -3.85 5.39 19.27
C MET A 55 -2.93 6.59 19.32
N ASP A 56 -1.91 6.57 20.18
CA ASP A 56 -0.95 7.67 20.27
C ASP A 56 -0.06 7.64 19.03
N ASP A 57 0.47 6.46 18.70
CA ASP A 57 1.29 6.23 17.52
C ASP A 57 0.51 6.49 16.22
N LEU A 58 -0.75 6.01 16.14
CA LEU A 58 -1.61 6.31 14.99
C LEU A 58 -1.79 7.83 14.78
N CYS A 59 -1.84 8.63 15.86
CA CYS A 59 -1.93 10.07 15.74
C CYS A 59 -0.64 10.69 15.20
N GLU A 60 0.53 10.18 15.60
CA GLU A 60 1.84 10.62 15.12
C GLU A 60 2.01 10.27 13.63
N GLU A 61 1.76 9.02 13.25
CA GLU A 61 1.93 8.53 11.87
C GLU A 61 0.95 9.18 10.88
N LEU A 62 -0.28 9.48 11.31
CA LEU A 62 -1.21 10.28 10.49
C LEU A 62 -0.70 11.72 10.31
N GLY A 63 0.02 12.26 11.30
CA GLY A 63 0.70 13.55 11.22
C GLY A 63 1.84 13.53 10.21
N ASP A 64 2.66 12.48 10.22
CA ASP A 64 3.78 12.32 9.28
C ASP A 64 3.28 12.07 7.85
N LEU A 65 2.25 11.26 7.67
CA LEU A 65 1.60 11.12 6.36
C LEU A 65 1.02 12.47 5.85
N LEU A 66 0.44 13.28 6.74
CA LEU A 66 -0.03 14.63 6.41
C LEU A 66 1.13 15.58 6.06
N LEU A 67 2.26 15.47 6.76
CA LEU A 67 3.49 16.21 6.44
C LEU A 67 3.92 15.93 5.00
N GLN A 68 3.91 14.67 4.55
CA GLN A 68 4.26 14.33 3.17
C GLN A 68 3.35 15.03 2.15
N VAL A 69 2.05 15.14 2.42
CA VAL A 69 1.10 15.88 1.55
C VAL A 69 1.44 17.36 1.49
N VAL A 70 1.75 18.00 2.63
CA VAL A 70 2.16 19.40 2.69
C VAL A 70 3.49 19.62 1.97
N PHE A 71 4.44 18.70 2.11
CA PHE A 71 5.74 18.74 1.44
C PHE A 71 5.59 18.76 -0.08
N HIS A 72 4.85 17.80 -0.65
CA HIS A 72 4.59 17.76 -2.10
C HIS A 72 3.83 18.99 -2.59
N ALA A 73 2.86 19.48 -1.82
CA ALA A 73 2.14 20.70 -2.14
C ALA A 73 3.06 21.92 -2.17
N ARG A 74 4.05 21.99 -1.27
CA ARG A 74 5.02 23.08 -1.26
C ARG A 74 5.96 23.02 -2.45
N ILE A 75 6.48 21.84 -2.81
CA ILE A 75 7.29 21.66 -4.03
C ILE A 75 6.49 22.07 -5.28
N ALA A 76 5.20 21.73 -5.34
CA ALA A 76 4.32 22.11 -6.45
C ALA A 76 4.09 23.62 -6.52
N GLU A 77 3.92 24.28 -5.38
CA GLU A 77 3.72 25.72 -5.28
C GLU A 77 4.97 26.48 -5.71
N GLU A 78 6.16 26.04 -5.29
CA GLU A 78 7.46 26.57 -5.72
C GLU A 78 7.65 26.51 -7.24
N ARG A 79 7.02 25.52 -7.89
CA ARG A 79 7.02 25.34 -9.36
C ARG A 79 5.87 26.08 -10.06
N GLY A 80 5.00 26.75 -9.32
CA GLY A 80 3.82 27.45 -9.87
C GLY A 80 2.72 26.52 -10.39
N GLU A 81 2.67 25.27 -9.93
CA GLU A 81 1.74 24.24 -10.44
C GLU A 81 0.40 24.21 -9.70
N PHE A 82 0.45 24.09 -8.37
CA PHE A 82 -0.70 24.13 -7.46
C PHE A 82 -0.22 24.34 -6.02
N ALA A 83 -1.11 24.81 -5.13
CA ALA A 83 -0.82 24.96 -3.70
C ALA A 83 -1.62 23.96 -2.85
N PHE A 84 -1.34 23.90 -1.54
CA PHE A 84 -2.05 23.00 -0.62
C PHE A 84 -3.58 23.21 -0.64
N GLY A 85 -4.03 24.46 -0.77
CA GLY A 85 -5.45 24.78 -0.91
C GLY A 85 -6.13 24.12 -2.12
N ASP A 86 -5.40 23.92 -3.22
CA ASP A 86 -5.91 23.21 -4.40
C ASP A 86 -6.07 21.71 -4.14
N VAL A 87 -5.17 21.11 -3.34
CA VAL A 87 -5.29 19.70 -2.90
C VAL A 87 -6.56 19.52 -2.07
N VAL A 88 -6.79 20.42 -1.08
CA VAL A 88 -8.00 20.42 -0.25
C VAL A 88 -9.25 20.62 -1.11
N LYS A 89 -9.23 21.56 -2.05
CA LYS A 89 -10.35 21.80 -2.97
C LYS A 89 -10.64 20.58 -3.83
N ALA A 90 -9.61 19.90 -4.33
CA ALA A 90 -9.76 18.71 -5.16
C ALA A 90 -10.44 17.56 -4.40
N VAL A 91 -10.01 17.27 -3.16
CA VAL A 91 -10.62 16.19 -2.36
C VAL A 91 -12.02 16.56 -1.90
N THR A 92 -12.26 17.78 -1.43
CA THR A 92 -13.58 18.22 -0.97
C THR A 92 -14.61 18.26 -2.09
N SER A 93 -14.25 18.81 -3.27
CA SER A 93 -15.12 18.81 -4.45
C SER A 93 -15.49 17.38 -4.88
N LYS A 94 -14.52 16.46 -4.83
CA LYS A 94 -14.73 15.04 -5.14
C LYS A 94 -15.66 14.38 -4.12
N MET A 95 -15.46 14.62 -2.83
CA MET A 95 -16.28 14.04 -1.77
C MET A 95 -17.72 14.54 -1.81
N ILE A 96 -17.93 15.85 -2.02
CA ILE A 96 -19.26 16.45 -2.20
C ILE A 96 -19.97 15.82 -3.40
N ARG A 97 -19.29 15.75 -4.56
CA ARG A 97 -19.86 15.19 -5.79
C ARG A 97 -20.21 13.70 -5.65
N ARG A 98 -19.39 12.90 -4.95
CA ARG A 98 -19.60 11.45 -4.77
C ARG A 98 -20.66 11.10 -3.73
N HIS A 99 -21.03 12.06 -2.87
CA HIS A 99 -22.03 11.84 -1.82
C HIS A 99 -23.18 12.85 -1.94
N PRO A 100 -23.88 12.91 -3.09
CA PRO A 100 -24.98 13.84 -3.28
C PRO A 100 -26.13 13.56 -2.30
N HIS A 101 -26.26 12.35 -1.77
CA HIS A 101 -27.22 12.00 -0.72
C HIS A 101 -26.89 12.64 0.65
N VAL A 102 -25.65 13.04 0.89
CA VAL A 102 -25.23 13.77 2.11
C VAL A 102 -25.25 15.28 1.88
N PHE A 103 -24.80 15.73 0.71
CA PHE A 103 -24.51 17.15 0.45
C PHE A 103 -25.49 17.84 -0.52
N ALA A 104 -26.47 17.12 -1.05
CA ALA A 104 -27.50 17.64 -1.96
C ALA A 104 -28.85 16.94 -1.73
N VAL A 105 -29.90 17.41 -2.41
CA VAL A 105 -31.17 16.68 -2.48
C VAL A 105 -31.00 15.59 -3.54
N SER A 106 -31.05 14.32 -3.13
CA SER A 106 -30.87 13.16 -4.01
C SER A 106 -32.05 12.19 -3.85
N ASP A 107 -32.62 11.75 -4.97
CA ASP A 107 -33.69 10.73 -5.03
C ASP A 107 -33.12 9.28 -5.01
N ALA A 108 -31.85 9.12 -4.63
CA ALA A 108 -31.16 7.83 -4.52
C ALA A 108 -31.25 7.31 -3.07
N ASP A 109 -32.43 6.83 -2.71
CA ASP A 109 -32.80 6.27 -1.41
C ASP A 109 -32.60 4.75 -1.31
N THR A 110 -32.19 4.08 -2.39
CA THR A 110 -31.91 2.64 -2.44
C THR A 110 -30.47 2.35 -2.86
N ALA A 111 -29.91 1.24 -2.35
CA ALA A 111 -28.54 0.83 -2.65
C ALA A 111 -28.27 0.69 -4.17
N ASP A 112 -29.26 0.21 -4.94
CA ASP A 112 -29.16 0.08 -6.40
C ASP A 112 -29.12 1.43 -7.11
N ARG A 113 -29.91 2.42 -6.64
CA ARG A 113 -29.89 3.79 -7.18
C ARG A 113 -28.59 4.51 -6.83
N VAL A 114 -28.07 4.30 -5.63
CA VAL A 114 -26.75 4.81 -5.22
C VAL A 114 -25.65 4.25 -6.12
N LYS A 115 -25.69 2.95 -6.44
CA LYS A 115 -24.73 2.32 -7.35
C LYS A 115 -24.79 2.89 -8.77
N LEU A 116 -25.99 3.06 -9.32
CA LEU A 116 -26.17 3.63 -10.67
C LEU A 116 -25.66 5.08 -10.74
N GLN A 117 -25.96 5.88 -9.70
CA GLN A 117 -25.48 7.25 -9.56
C GLN A 117 -23.95 7.30 -9.46
N TRP A 118 -23.34 6.35 -8.75
CA TRP A 118 -21.90 6.22 -8.61
C TRP A 118 -21.18 5.95 -9.94
N ASP A 119 -21.76 5.09 -10.79
CA ASP A 119 -21.20 4.78 -12.11
C ASP A 119 -21.25 5.99 -13.06
N VAL A 120 -22.35 6.77 -13.03
CA VAL A 120 -22.45 8.04 -13.78
C VAL A 120 -21.39 9.04 -13.32
N ILE A 121 -21.25 9.24 -12.00
CA ILE A 121 -20.24 10.15 -11.43
C ILE A 121 -18.83 9.72 -11.84
N LYS A 122 -18.51 8.42 -11.80
CA LYS A 122 -17.20 7.91 -12.23
C LYS A 122 -16.92 8.17 -13.73
N ALA A 123 -17.94 8.01 -14.58
CA ALA A 123 -17.79 8.27 -16.01
C ALA A 123 -17.49 9.76 -16.29
N GLU A 124 -18.20 10.66 -15.62
CA GLU A 124 -17.94 12.10 -15.71
C GLU A 124 -16.55 12.48 -15.19
N GLU A 125 -16.12 11.90 -14.06
CA GLU A 125 -14.77 12.10 -13.52
C GLU A 125 -13.67 11.69 -14.50
N LYS A 126 -13.87 10.58 -15.22
CA LYS A 126 -12.93 10.11 -16.24
C LYS A 126 -12.85 11.11 -17.39
N ARG A 127 -13.98 11.63 -17.86
CA ARG A 127 -14.06 12.65 -18.92
C ARG A 127 -13.35 13.95 -18.49
N GLU A 128 -13.71 14.50 -17.34
CA GLU A 128 -13.09 15.75 -16.84
C GLU A 128 -11.57 15.59 -16.63
N ARG A 129 -11.12 14.43 -16.16
CA ARG A 129 -9.68 14.15 -15.99
C ARG A 129 -8.97 14.11 -17.34
N ALA A 130 -9.57 13.48 -18.37
CA ALA A 130 -9.02 13.46 -19.71
C ALA A 130 -8.91 14.88 -20.30
N GLU A 131 -9.94 15.70 -20.15
CA GLU A 131 -9.92 17.10 -20.58
C GLU A 131 -8.85 17.94 -19.86
N ARG A 132 -8.71 17.78 -18.53
CA ARG A 132 -7.66 18.46 -17.74
C ARG A 132 -6.26 18.06 -18.20
N ARG A 133 -6.04 16.77 -18.46
CA ARG A 133 -4.76 16.24 -18.96
C ARG A 133 -4.45 16.78 -20.36
N ALA A 134 -5.44 16.77 -21.25
CA ALA A 134 -5.31 17.33 -22.60
C ALA A 134 -4.93 18.81 -22.58
N ARG A 135 -5.54 19.61 -21.69
CA ARG A 135 -5.17 21.03 -21.51
C ARG A 135 -3.73 21.24 -21.03
N ARG A 136 -3.14 20.26 -20.34
CA ARG A 136 -1.74 20.29 -19.90
C ARG A 136 -0.77 19.67 -20.93
N GLY A 137 -1.24 19.34 -22.13
CA GLY A 137 -0.42 18.69 -23.16
C GLY A 137 -0.02 17.25 -22.84
N ILE A 138 -0.64 16.63 -21.82
CA ILE A 138 -0.37 15.24 -21.46
C ILE A 138 -1.20 14.35 -22.40
N THR A 139 -0.55 13.86 -23.45
CA THR A 139 -1.14 12.97 -24.46
C THR A 139 -0.94 11.48 -24.16
N GLU A 140 0.00 11.15 -23.28
CA GLU A 140 0.18 9.78 -22.79
C GLU A 140 -1.00 9.41 -21.90
N ASP A 141 -1.87 8.55 -22.41
CA ASP A 141 -2.79 7.83 -21.55
C ASP A 141 -2.02 6.68 -20.90
N PHE A 142 -1.41 6.94 -19.75
CA PHE A 142 -0.84 5.88 -18.90
C PHE A 142 -1.90 4.83 -18.48
N ASN A 143 -3.19 5.13 -18.72
CA ASN A 143 -4.31 4.22 -18.54
C ASN A 143 -4.84 3.64 -19.87
N ALA A 144 -4.07 3.73 -20.96
CA ALA A 144 -4.41 3.10 -22.23
C ALA A 144 -4.47 1.57 -22.09
N GLY A 145 -5.41 0.95 -22.80
CA GLY A 145 -5.65 -0.49 -22.76
C GLY A 145 -6.59 -0.93 -21.63
N PHE A 146 -7.02 -2.20 -21.67
CA PHE A 146 -8.04 -2.74 -20.77
C PHE A 146 -7.59 -2.76 -19.29
N LEU A 147 -6.29 -2.92 -19.05
CA LEU A 147 -5.67 -2.93 -17.72
C LEU A 147 -5.24 -1.54 -17.23
N GLY A 148 -5.32 -0.50 -18.06
CA GLY A 148 -4.86 0.83 -17.69
C GLY A 148 -5.66 1.50 -16.55
N GLY A 149 -6.78 0.90 -16.14
CA GLY A 149 -7.49 1.29 -14.91
C GLY A 149 -6.75 0.92 -13.62
N VAL A 150 -5.76 0.04 -13.67
CA VAL A 150 -4.96 -0.38 -12.52
C VAL A 150 -3.84 0.63 -12.28
N GLN A 151 -3.78 1.19 -11.07
CA GLN A 151 -2.76 2.18 -10.73
C GLN A 151 -1.43 1.47 -10.44
N ARG A 152 -0.40 1.83 -11.20
CA ARG A 152 0.99 1.36 -11.04
C ARG A 152 1.70 1.87 -9.78
N SER A 153 1.03 2.69 -8.98
CA SER A 153 1.58 3.30 -7.75
C SER A 153 1.28 2.49 -6.50
N GLN A 154 0.83 1.25 -6.66
CA GLN A 154 0.44 0.38 -5.55
C GLN A 154 1.56 -0.61 -5.25
N PRO A 155 1.57 -1.22 -4.05
CA PRO A 155 2.45 -2.32 -3.74
C PRO A 155 2.27 -3.46 -4.76
N ALA A 156 3.35 -4.17 -5.09
CA ALA A 156 3.35 -5.12 -6.19
C ALA A 156 2.27 -6.22 -6.05
N LEU A 157 2.00 -6.71 -4.83
CA LEU A 157 0.95 -7.71 -4.59
C LEU A 157 -0.45 -7.12 -4.79
N THR A 158 -0.68 -5.89 -4.34
CA THR A 158 -1.95 -5.18 -4.56
C THR A 158 -2.16 -4.85 -6.04
N GLU A 159 -1.10 -4.44 -6.75
CA GLU A 159 -1.16 -4.21 -8.20
C GLU A 159 -1.50 -5.50 -8.93
N ALA A 160 -0.79 -6.60 -8.64
CA ALA A 160 -1.07 -7.92 -9.21
C ALA A 160 -2.52 -8.36 -8.95
N LEU A 161 -3.02 -8.18 -7.73
CA LEU A 161 -4.40 -8.49 -7.38
C LEU A 161 -5.38 -7.72 -8.26
N LYS A 162 -5.17 -6.41 -8.42
CA LYS A 162 -6.06 -5.56 -9.25
C LYS A 162 -5.94 -5.82 -10.73
N LEU A 163 -4.77 -6.18 -11.24
CA LEU A 163 -4.58 -6.63 -12.62
C LEU A 163 -5.43 -7.88 -12.88
N GLN A 164 -5.40 -8.85 -11.96
CA GLN A 164 -6.17 -10.08 -12.06
C GLN A 164 -7.67 -9.86 -11.91
N GLU A 165 -8.12 -9.02 -10.95
CA GLU A 165 -9.52 -8.62 -10.83
C GLU A 165 -10.04 -7.93 -12.09
N GLN A 166 -9.23 -7.07 -12.70
CA GLN A 166 -9.59 -6.38 -13.93
C GLN A 166 -9.69 -7.39 -15.09
N ALA A 167 -8.70 -8.28 -15.26
CA ALA A 167 -8.71 -9.34 -16.27
C ALA A 167 -9.92 -10.28 -16.12
N ALA A 168 -10.29 -10.63 -14.88
CA ALA A 168 -11.44 -11.47 -14.60
C ALA A 168 -12.78 -10.87 -15.07
N ARG A 169 -12.90 -9.54 -15.15
CA ARG A 169 -14.13 -8.87 -15.64
C ARG A 169 -14.46 -9.20 -17.09
N VAL A 170 -13.49 -9.62 -17.90
CA VAL A 170 -13.70 -10.07 -19.29
C VAL A 170 -13.65 -11.60 -19.42
N GLY A 171 -13.72 -12.32 -18.30
CA GLY A 171 -13.71 -13.78 -18.28
C GLY A 171 -12.32 -14.40 -18.41
N PHE A 172 -11.25 -13.62 -18.28
CA PHE A 172 -9.89 -14.14 -18.16
C PHE A 172 -9.63 -14.53 -16.71
N ASP A 173 -10.27 -15.62 -16.27
CA ASP A 173 -10.23 -16.10 -14.90
C ASP A 173 -10.46 -17.62 -14.81
N TRP A 174 -9.86 -18.24 -13.81
CA TRP A 174 -10.14 -19.62 -13.42
C TRP A 174 -11.35 -19.64 -12.48
N SER A 175 -12.32 -20.50 -12.79
CA SER A 175 -13.54 -20.63 -11.97
C SER A 175 -13.30 -21.38 -10.66
N ASP A 176 -12.31 -22.27 -10.61
CA ASP A 176 -12.00 -23.13 -9.47
C ASP A 176 -10.57 -22.88 -8.93
N PRO A 177 -10.30 -23.13 -7.64
CA PRO A 177 -8.96 -22.96 -7.06
C PRO A 177 -7.95 -24.02 -7.51
N ALA A 178 -8.40 -25.23 -7.88
CA ALA A 178 -7.50 -26.34 -8.21
C ALA A 178 -6.60 -26.05 -9.44
N PRO A 179 -7.11 -25.53 -10.57
CA PRO A 179 -6.26 -25.09 -11.68
C PRO A 179 -5.22 -24.02 -11.31
N ILE A 180 -5.51 -23.18 -10.31
CA ILE A 180 -4.57 -22.17 -9.83
C ILE A 180 -3.41 -22.84 -9.08
N LEU A 181 -3.70 -23.87 -8.28
CA LEU A 181 -2.68 -24.67 -7.61
C LEU A 181 -1.80 -25.42 -8.62
N ASP A 182 -2.40 -25.99 -9.67
CA ASP A 182 -1.63 -26.63 -10.75
C ASP A 182 -0.68 -25.63 -11.43
N LYS A 183 -1.14 -24.39 -11.67
CA LYS A 183 -0.28 -23.33 -12.21
C LYS A 183 0.83 -22.94 -11.24
N ILE A 184 0.58 -22.88 -9.93
CA ILE A 184 1.63 -22.63 -8.93
C ILE A 184 2.71 -23.72 -8.96
N GLU A 185 2.33 -24.98 -9.12
CA GLU A 185 3.31 -26.08 -9.25
C GLU A 185 4.11 -26.01 -10.55
N GLU A 186 3.51 -25.52 -11.65
CA GLU A 186 4.20 -25.21 -12.91
C GLU A 186 5.27 -24.12 -12.70
N GLU A 187 4.92 -22.99 -12.09
CA GLU A 187 5.88 -21.89 -11.81
C GLU A 187 7.02 -22.35 -10.87
N ILE A 188 6.73 -23.23 -9.91
CA ILE A 188 7.76 -23.84 -9.05
C ILE A 188 8.72 -24.70 -9.88
N ALA A 189 8.22 -25.44 -10.87
CA ALA A 189 9.04 -26.26 -11.73
C ALA A 189 9.95 -25.41 -12.63
N GLU A 190 9.42 -24.32 -13.20
CA GLU A 190 10.16 -23.37 -14.04
C GLU A 190 11.26 -22.65 -13.22
N LEU A 191 10.92 -22.17 -12.01
CA LEU A 191 11.89 -21.58 -11.09
C LEU A 191 13.03 -22.55 -10.73
N ARG A 192 12.71 -23.82 -10.48
CA ARG A 192 13.72 -24.87 -10.21
C ARG A 192 14.63 -25.10 -11.41
N GLU A 193 14.08 -25.09 -12.62
CA GLU A 193 14.85 -25.22 -13.84
C GLU A 193 15.82 -24.04 -14.02
N ALA A 194 15.34 -22.81 -13.85
CA ALA A 194 16.15 -21.60 -13.94
C ALA A 194 17.30 -21.59 -12.93
N LEU A 195 17.04 -22.02 -11.68
CA LEU A 195 18.06 -22.19 -10.64
C LEU A 195 19.11 -23.23 -11.02
N ALA A 196 18.70 -24.41 -11.50
CA ALA A 196 19.60 -25.48 -11.89
C ALA A 196 20.51 -25.09 -13.07
N GLN A 197 20.04 -24.21 -13.95
CA GLN A 197 20.77 -23.73 -15.12
C GLN A 197 21.62 -22.48 -14.84
N GLY A 198 21.55 -21.91 -13.62
CA GLY A 198 22.37 -20.77 -13.20
C GLY A 198 22.09 -19.49 -13.98
N ARG A 199 20.83 -19.26 -14.38
CA ARG A 199 20.42 -18.09 -15.17
C ARG A 199 19.72 -17.06 -14.28
N PRO A 200 20.46 -16.09 -13.70
CA PRO A 200 19.92 -15.20 -12.66
C PRO A 200 18.76 -14.32 -13.14
N GLU A 201 18.78 -13.87 -14.40
CA GLU A 201 17.67 -13.10 -14.97
C GLU A 201 16.39 -13.92 -15.03
N GLN A 202 16.46 -15.15 -15.52
CA GLN A 202 15.30 -16.04 -15.55
C GLN A 202 14.82 -16.42 -14.15
N VAL A 203 15.73 -16.64 -13.19
CA VAL A 203 15.32 -16.88 -11.79
C VAL A 203 14.49 -15.72 -11.26
N SER A 204 14.82 -14.48 -11.62
CA SER A 204 14.02 -13.31 -11.24
C SER A 204 12.66 -13.30 -11.92
N ASP A 205 12.59 -13.67 -13.20
CA ASP A 205 11.33 -13.72 -13.96
C ASP A 205 10.39 -14.80 -13.39
N GLU A 206 10.87 -16.04 -13.25
CA GLU A 206 10.08 -17.16 -12.70
C GLU A 206 9.64 -16.92 -11.25
N LEU A 207 10.47 -16.24 -10.45
CA LEU A 207 10.07 -15.83 -9.10
C LEU A 207 8.90 -14.83 -9.14
N GLY A 208 8.92 -13.91 -10.10
CA GLY A 208 7.82 -12.97 -10.34
C GLY A 208 6.53 -13.68 -10.71
N ASP A 209 6.60 -14.64 -11.63
CA ASP A 209 5.43 -15.40 -12.09
C ASP A 209 4.85 -16.30 -10.99
N LEU A 210 5.71 -16.93 -10.17
CA LEU A 210 5.28 -17.65 -8.97
C LEU A 210 4.55 -16.73 -7.98
N ILE A 211 5.07 -15.54 -7.69
CA ILE A 211 4.41 -14.57 -6.80
C ILE A 211 3.07 -14.13 -7.41
N PHE A 212 3.01 -13.90 -8.72
CA PHE A 212 1.78 -13.53 -9.42
C PHE A 212 0.72 -14.66 -9.33
N ALA A 213 1.13 -15.93 -9.47
CA ALA A 213 0.25 -17.09 -9.29
C ALA A 213 -0.26 -17.21 -7.84
N LEU A 214 0.60 -16.93 -6.83
CA LEU A 214 0.20 -16.90 -5.41
C LEU A 214 -0.81 -15.78 -5.10
N VAL A 215 -0.71 -14.62 -5.76
CA VAL A 215 -1.72 -13.56 -5.64
C VAL A 215 -3.08 -14.04 -6.17
N ASN A 216 -3.08 -14.87 -7.22
CA ASN A 216 -4.29 -15.39 -7.83
C ASN A 216 -5.08 -16.32 -6.91
N ILE A 217 -4.39 -17.18 -6.15
CA ILE A 217 -5.08 -18.02 -5.16
C ILE A 217 -5.69 -17.17 -4.04
N GLY A 218 -4.99 -16.13 -3.56
CA GLY A 218 -5.50 -15.18 -2.57
C GLY A 218 -6.80 -14.53 -3.01
N ARG A 219 -6.83 -14.01 -4.24
CA ARG A 219 -8.03 -13.45 -4.88
C ARG A 219 -9.21 -14.42 -4.88
N HIS A 220 -8.97 -15.69 -5.28
CA HIS A 220 -10.03 -16.70 -5.37
C HIS A 220 -10.62 -17.05 -3.99
N VAL A 221 -9.77 -17.18 -2.97
CA VAL A 221 -10.20 -17.45 -1.58
C VAL A 221 -10.63 -16.20 -0.81
N LYS A 222 -10.63 -15.03 -1.47
CA LYS A 222 -10.95 -13.71 -0.88
C LYS A 222 -10.05 -13.34 0.30
N ALA A 223 -8.79 -13.76 0.26
CA ALA A 223 -7.75 -13.27 1.15
C ALA A 223 -6.93 -12.22 0.39
N ASP A 224 -6.87 -11.00 0.92
CA ASP A 224 -5.96 -9.99 0.38
C ASP A 224 -4.52 -10.46 0.57
N PRO A 225 -3.72 -10.65 -0.51
CA PRO A 225 -2.37 -11.20 -0.40
C PRO A 225 -1.40 -10.30 0.36
N GLU A 226 -1.60 -8.98 0.27
CA GLU A 226 -0.77 -8.00 0.93
C GLU A 226 -1.00 -8.09 2.45
N ASP A 227 -2.26 -8.09 2.89
CA ASP A 227 -2.61 -8.22 4.31
C ASP A 227 -2.24 -9.61 4.85
N ALA A 228 -2.42 -10.67 4.06
CA ALA A 228 -2.02 -12.02 4.45
C ALA A 228 -0.50 -12.12 4.69
N LEU A 229 0.30 -11.43 3.86
CA LEU A 229 1.75 -11.36 4.04
C LEU A 229 2.12 -10.49 5.25
N ARG A 230 1.47 -9.33 5.47
CA ARG A 230 1.65 -8.52 6.69
C ARG A 230 1.43 -9.34 7.95
N GLY A 231 0.30 -10.03 8.05
CA GLY A 231 0.01 -10.90 9.18
C GLY A 231 1.05 -12.02 9.37
N THR A 232 1.66 -12.48 8.28
CA THR A 232 2.78 -13.44 8.32
C THR A 232 4.08 -12.80 8.82
N ASN A 233 4.40 -11.59 8.41
CA ASN A 233 5.55 -10.82 8.91
C ASN A 233 5.40 -10.53 10.41
N THR A 234 4.21 -10.14 10.87
CA THR A 234 3.92 -9.92 12.29
C THR A 234 4.10 -11.21 13.11
N LYS A 235 3.61 -12.36 12.61
CA LYS A 235 3.89 -13.68 13.22
C LYS A 235 5.38 -13.99 13.27
N PHE A 236 6.12 -13.70 12.20
CA PHE A 236 7.57 -13.93 12.15
C PHE A 236 8.29 -13.12 13.23
N ARG A 237 8.01 -11.81 13.32
CA ARG A 237 8.60 -10.92 14.34
C ARG A 237 8.33 -11.42 15.76
N ARG A 238 7.08 -11.77 16.09
CA ARG A 238 6.74 -12.30 17.42
C ARG A 238 7.50 -13.58 17.75
N ARG A 239 7.58 -14.52 16.80
CA ARG A 239 8.30 -15.79 17.01
C ARG A 239 9.80 -15.57 17.15
N PHE A 240 10.36 -14.65 16.36
CA PHE A 240 11.78 -14.34 16.46
C PHE A 240 12.11 -13.64 17.78
N ASN A 241 11.29 -12.69 18.24
CA ASN A 241 11.43 -12.08 19.58
C ASN A 241 11.38 -13.13 20.70
N HIS A 242 10.58 -14.20 20.55
CA HIS A 242 10.58 -15.31 21.50
C HIS A 242 11.90 -16.08 21.49
N ILE A 243 12.52 -16.28 20.33
CA ILE A 243 13.87 -16.87 20.22
C ILE A 243 14.87 -15.98 20.96
N GLU A 244 14.88 -14.68 20.68
CA GLU A 244 15.82 -13.72 21.28
C GLU A 244 15.69 -13.70 22.81
N THR A 245 14.46 -13.59 23.30
CA THR A 245 14.17 -13.57 24.74
C THR A 245 14.60 -14.89 25.39
N SER A 246 14.26 -16.02 24.79
CA SER A 246 14.59 -17.34 25.34
C SER A 246 16.09 -17.61 25.35
N LEU A 247 16.84 -17.18 24.33
CA LEU A 247 18.29 -17.28 24.31
C LEU A 247 18.90 -16.41 25.42
N SER A 248 18.46 -15.15 25.52
CA SER A 248 18.90 -14.21 26.56
C SER A 248 18.66 -14.75 27.97
N ASP A 249 17.47 -15.30 28.24
CA ASP A 249 17.11 -15.88 29.54
C ASP A 249 17.99 -17.09 29.92
N ASN A 250 18.56 -17.77 28.92
CA ASN A 250 19.50 -18.89 29.12
C ASN A 250 20.98 -18.45 29.06
N GLY A 251 21.26 -17.14 28.97
CA GLY A 251 22.62 -16.61 28.84
C GLY A 251 23.29 -16.93 27.49
N GLU A 252 22.50 -17.28 26.48
CA GLU A 252 22.91 -17.55 25.11
C GLU A 252 22.78 -16.28 24.26
N THR A 253 23.53 -16.18 23.15
CA THR A 253 23.40 -15.09 22.17
C THR A 253 22.89 -15.62 20.84
N LEU A 254 22.21 -14.77 20.07
CA LEU A 254 21.76 -15.10 18.71
C LEU A 254 22.91 -15.57 17.82
N GLN A 255 24.05 -14.88 17.85
CA GLN A 255 25.22 -15.20 17.03
C GLN A 255 25.89 -16.51 17.47
N GLY A 256 25.73 -16.91 18.73
CA GLY A 256 26.27 -18.15 19.28
C GLY A 256 25.34 -19.35 19.16
N ALA A 257 24.04 -19.13 18.94
CA ALA A 257 23.05 -20.19 18.84
C ALA A 257 23.15 -20.92 17.49
N SER A 258 22.96 -22.23 17.50
CA SER A 258 22.88 -23.02 16.27
C SER A 258 21.51 -22.87 15.59
N LEU A 259 21.42 -23.20 14.30
CA LEU A 259 20.15 -23.18 13.59
C LEU A 259 19.14 -24.16 14.21
N GLU A 260 19.61 -25.33 14.66
CA GLU A 260 18.78 -26.32 15.34
C GLU A 260 18.20 -25.74 16.63
N ARG A 261 19.03 -25.03 17.42
CA ARG A 261 18.60 -24.36 18.64
C ARG A 261 17.54 -23.27 18.36
N MET A 262 17.75 -22.46 17.33
CA MET A 262 16.77 -21.45 16.91
C MET A 262 15.47 -22.09 16.42
N GLU A 263 15.53 -23.20 15.68
CA GLU A 263 14.35 -23.93 15.20
C GLU A 263 13.57 -24.58 16.34
N GLU A 264 14.24 -25.12 17.36
CA GLU A 264 13.57 -25.63 18.57
C GLU A 264 12.73 -24.54 19.26
N LEU A 265 13.32 -23.36 19.45
CA LEU A 265 12.66 -22.19 20.04
C LEU A 265 11.56 -21.64 19.13
N TRP A 266 11.75 -21.64 17.82
CA TRP A 266 10.73 -21.28 16.83
C TRP A 266 9.50 -22.19 16.91
N GLN A 267 9.71 -23.50 17.01
CA GLN A 267 8.63 -24.47 17.17
C GLN A 267 7.95 -24.35 18.54
N ALA A 268 8.68 -23.95 19.59
CA ALA A 268 8.09 -23.62 20.88
C ALA A 268 7.16 -22.40 20.78
N ALA A 269 7.60 -21.32 20.13
CA ALA A 269 6.78 -20.13 19.88
C ALA A 269 5.49 -20.48 19.12
N LYS A 270 5.57 -21.31 18.07
CA LYS A 270 4.40 -21.81 17.32
C LYS A 270 3.38 -22.54 18.20
N ARG A 271 3.85 -23.35 19.16
CA ARG A 271 2.97 -24.09 20.08
C ARG A 271 2.24 -23.15 21.04
N ILE A 272 2.94 -22.13 21.56
CA ILE A 272 2.36 -21.11 22.43
C ILE A 272 1.25 -20.35 21.70
N GLU A 273 1.52 -19.82 20.50
CA GLU A 273 0.52 -19.09 19.70
C GLU A 273 -0.74 -19.95 19.44
N ARG A 274 -0.57 -21.20 18.99
CA ARG A 274 -1.71 -22.11 18.74
C ARG A 274 -2.55 -22.36 19.99
N SER A 275 -1.93 -22.40 21.16
CA SER A 275 -2.65 -22.59 22.43
C SER A 275 -3.45 -21.35 22.82
N LEU A 276 -2.93 -20.15 22.57
CA LEU A 276 -3.63 -18.89 22.84
C LEU A 276 -4.83 -18.70 21.89
N ASP A 277 -4.66 -19.03 20.60
CA ASP A 277 -5.74 -18.98 19.61
C ASP A 277 -6.88 -19.96 19.93
N SER A 278 -6.58 -21.08 20.59
CA SER A 278 -7.59 -22.06 21.02
C SER A 278 -8.35 -21.66 22.30
N LEU A 279 -7.83 -20.70 23.07
CA LEU A 279 -8.41 -20.20 24.32
C LEU A 279 -9.23 -18.92 24.13
N SER A 280 -9.12 -18.27 22.96
CA SER A 280 -9.82 -17.04 22.59
C SER A 280 -11.10 -17.27 21.76
N LEU A 281 -11.47 -18.54 21.52
CA LEU A 281 -12.74 -19.00 20.95
C LEU A 281 -13.69 -19.52 22.04
#